data_AF-A0A9E4FLM0-F1
#
_entry.id   AF-A0A9E4FLM0-F1
#
_cell.length_a   1.000
_cell.length_b   1.000
_cell.length_c   1.000
_cell.angle_alpha   90.00
_cell.angle_beta   90.00
_cell.angle_gamma   90.00
#
_symmetry.space_group_name_H-M   'P 1'
#
loop_
_entity.id
_entity.type
_entity.pdbx_description
1 polymer ?
#
loop_
_entity_poly.entity_id
_entity_poly.type
_entity_poly.pdbx_seq_one_letter_code
_entity_poly.pdbx_strand_id
1 'polypeptide(L)' 'AHQILERNADPTEEEIRHGLAGNLCRCTGYHNIVKAIQYAARKS' A
#
# COMPACT_ATOMS: atom_id res chain seq x y z
N ALA A 1 -5.19 3.34 -1.21
CA ALA A 1 -3.77 3.74 -1.41
C ALA A 1 -3.56 5.23 -1.17
N HIS A 2 -4.33 6.12 -1.80
CA HIS A 2 -4.24 7.58 -1.58
C HIS A 2 -4.19 7.97 -0.09
N GLN A 3 -5.15 7.50 0.70
CA GLN A 3 -5.19 7.74 2.15
C GLN A 3 -3.98 7.20 2.94
N ILE A 4 -3.30 6.16 2.44
CA ILE A 4 -2.08 5.63 3.06
C ILE A 4 -0.95 6.64 2.85
N LEU A 5 -0.79 7.13 1.61
CA LEU A 5 0.26 8.09 1.24
C LEU A 5 0.03 9.51 1.79
N GLU A 6 -1.22 9.93 1.97
CA GLU A 6 -1.53 11.20 2.65
C GLU A 6 -1.13 11.20 4.13
N ARG A 7 -1.21 10.03 4.79
CA ARG A 7 -0.86 9.89 6.20
C ARG A 7 0.64 9.69 6.41
N ASN A 8 1.27 8.91 5.53
CA ASN A 8 2.69 8.66 5.52
C ASN A 8 3.17 8.58 4.06
N ALA A 9 3.96 9.57 3.63
CA ALA A 9 4.48 9.66 2.27
C ALA A 9 5.50 8.55 1.93
N ASP A 10 6.14 7.95 2.93
CA ASP A 10 7.09 6.84 2.77
C ASP A 10 6.75 5.67 3.72
N PRO A 11 5.65 4.95 3.45
CA PRO A 11 5.20 3.89 4.34
C PRO A 11 6.00 2.60 4.13
N THR A 12 6.31 1.93 5.24
CA THR A 12 6.87 0.58 5.25
C THR A 12 5.87 -0.45 4.70
N GLU A 13 6.37 -1.62 4.30
CA GLU A 13 5.49 -2.71 3.84
C GLU A 13 4.42 -3.09 4.88
N GLU A 14 4.79 -3.11 6.16
CA GLU A 14 3.87 -3.45 7.25
C GLU A 14 2.75 -2.41 7.38
N GLU A 15 3.08 -1.13 7.33
CA GLU A 15 2.09 -0.04 7.35
C GLU A 15 1.15 -0.10 6.13
N ILE A 16 1.68 -0.42 4.96
CA ILE A 16 0.86 -0.60 3.75
C ILE A 16 -0.11 -1.77 3.94
N ARG A 17 0.36 -2.92 4.45
CA ARG A 17 -0.49 -4.09 4.69
C ARG A 17 -1.56 -3.80 5.74
N HIS A 18 -1.22 -3.10 6.81
CA HIS A 18 -2.18 -2.67 7.82
C HIS A 18 -3.23 -1.72 7.22
N GLY A 19 -2.81 -0.74 6.41
CA GLY A 19 -3.71 0.15 5.69
C GLY A 19 -4.60 -0.55 4.65
N LEU A 20 -4.21 -1.74 4.19
CA LEU A 20 -4.99 -2.58 3.30
C LEU A 20 -5.91 -3.57 4.01
N ALA A 21 -5.86 -3.71 5.34
CA ALA A 21 -6.60 -4.75 6.09
C ALA A 21 -8.13 -4.70 5.86
N GLY A 22 -8.69 -3.53 5.53
CA GLY A 22 -10.11 -3.36 5.16
C GLY A 22 -10.45 -3.59 3.69
N ASN A 23 -9.47 -3.90 2.83
CA ASN A 23 -9.62 -4.01 1.39
C ASN A 23 -9.37 -5.45 0.94
N LEU A 24 -10.43 -6.28 0.89
CA LEU A 24 -10.29 -7.69 0.50
C LEU A 24 -9.91 -7.84 -0.98
N CYS A 25 -8.85 -8.60 -1.23
CA CYS A 25 -8.45 -9.00 -2.58
C CYS A 25 -8.27 -10.52 -2.65
N ARG A 26 -8.90 -11.17 -3.64
CA ARG A 26 -8.85 -12.63 -3.82
C ARG A 26 -7.78 -13.12 -4.79
N CYS A 27 -7.31 -12.26 -5.70
CA CYS A 27 -6.49 -12.70 -6.83
C CYS A 27 -4.99 -12.53 -6.59
N THR A 28 -4.56 -11.43 -5.99
CA THR A 28 -3.14 -11.02 -6.00
C THR A 28 -2.36 -11.43 -4.76
N GLY A 29 -3.05 -11.86 -3.70
CA GLY A 29 -2.43 -12.09 -2.39
C GLY A 29 -1.72 -10.87 -1.81
N TYR A 30 -2.13 -9.66 -2.21
CA TYR A 30 -1.58 -8.34 -1.82
C TYR A 30 -0.16 -8.02 -2.25
N HIS A 31 0.65 -8.99 -2.68
CA HIS A 31 2.07 -8.78 -3.01
C HIS A 31 2.29 -7.66 -4.04
N ASN A 32 1.55 -7.71 -5.15
CA ASN A 32 1.70 -6.72 -6.22
C ASN A 32 1.05 -5.36 -5.87
N ILE A 33 0.05 -5.35 -4.99
CA ILE A 33 -0.58 -4.12 -4.51
C ILE A 33 0.40 -3.34 -3.63
N VAL A 34 1.07 -4.03 -2.70
CA VAL A 34 2.12 -3.44 -1.84
C VAL A 34 3.22 -2.82 -2.69
N LYS A 35 3.75 -3.57 -3.68
CA LYS A 35 4.79 -3.07 -4.60
C LYS A 35 4.35 -1.83 -5.37
N ALA A 36 3.10 -1.80 -5.85
CA ALA A 36 2.56 -0.65 -6.56
C ALA A 36 2.46 0.59 -5.67
N ILE A 37 2.08 0.44 -4.40
CA ILE A 37 2.01 1.54 -3.44
C ILE A 37 3.41 2.07 -3.13
N GLN A 38 4.40 1.19 -2.87
CA GLN A 38 5.79 1.61 -2.67
C GLN A 38 6.39 2.30 -3.90
N TYR A 39 6.02 1.85 -5.11
CA TYR A 39 6.42 2.54 -6.33
C TYR A 39 5.80 3.95 -6.41
N ALA A 40 4.51 4.07 -6.07
CA ALA A 40 3.83 5.37 -6.04
C ALA A 40 4.47 6.32 -5.02
N ALA A 41 4.77 5.87 -3.81
CA ALA A 41 5.45 6.64 -2.76
C ALA A 41 6.79 7.25 -3.23
N ARG A 42 7.55 6.50 -4.05
CA ARG A 42 8.83 6.97 -4.62
C ARG A 42 8.69 7.90 -5.82
N LYS A 43 7.51 7.94 -6.44
CA LYS A 43 7.25 8.73 -7.66
C LYS A 43 6.60 10.09 -7.34
N SER A 44 6.10 10.26 -6.12
CA SER A 44 5.46 11.47 -5.59
C SER A 44 6.45 12.42 -4.94
#